data_AF-A0A8K0KJI2-F1
#
_entry.id   AF-A0A8K0KJI2-F1
#
_cell.length_a   1.000
_cell.length_b   1.000
_cell.length_c   1.000
_cell.angle_alpha   90.00
_cell.angle_beta   90.00
_cell.angle_gamma   90.00
#
_symmetry.space_group_name_H-M   'P 1'
#
loop_
_entity.id
_entity.type
_entity.pdbx_description
1 polymer ?
#
loop_
_entity_poly.entity_id
_entity_poly.type
_entity_poly.pdbx_seq_one_letter_code
_entity_poly.pdbx_strand_id
1 'polypeptide(L)'
;MTCGHTLPTLYEYYSEGGIKSSLEAPESGFKLNGKDITIFSGAIHYFRLHPNYWRDRLRKLRAAGLNTVETNQTFNFEENDAGEHTLDLLVENCGRVNYGTPKDFEQKKGLWEGPVIIDKVEQSGWEITALQFKSEWVKRLDGWKTSTMIEAENGPILVRGTFEIEGEPADTWIDMSKWGKGIVIINGFNMGRYFYLGPTKTIFIPAPFLHSGLNEVMMFEYYAPAAEVKFTDVPILHPRDKEYLRFIKKTFEENGLEGLFTTCDTPGSVGDIGSLPDVLQTATFSKDPEFQLQALKKLQPNRALMVMEYWSGWYDHWLDENHQTGLSNAVFHSPSLIRCPGREVDFQFPRYIPWNLHEPRKGEFDFGNGESFLSKFLDVRRFIKTAQEEDLLVIIRPGPYICTEWEFGGLPSWLLRTPNVSVRTSDPYFTERVKIYFDNLLPQLVDLQFIKGGSIIIVQ
;
A
#
# COMPACT_ATOMS: atom_id res chain seq x y z
N MET A 1 42.70 -32.83 16.21
CA MET A 1 41.45 -33.58 15.97
C MET A 1 40.57 -32.72 15.07
N THR A 2 40.17 -33.22 13.90
CA THR A 2 39.23 -32.53 13.01
C THR A 2 37.81 -32.95 13.40
N CYS A 3 37.05 -32.05 14.03
CA CYS A 3 35.64 -32.32 14.34
C CYS A 3 34.81 -32.22 13.06
N GLY A 4 34.61 -33.35 12.37
CA GLY A 4 34.01 -33.43 11.04
C GLY A 4 32.48 -33.38 11.02
N HIS A 5 31.87 -32.57 11.90
CA HIS A 5 30.43 -32.39 11.96
C HIS A 5 30.06 -30.95 11.59
N THR A 6 29.67 -30.75 10.32
CA THR A 6 28.85 -29.60 9.95
C THR A 6 27.54 -29.67 10.74
N LEU A 7 27.16 -28.56 11.37
CA LEU A 7 25.82 -28.41 11.94
C LEU A 7 24.78 -28.48 10.81
N PRO A 8 23.57 -29.03 11.06
CA PRO A 8 22.50 -28.97 10.08
C PRO A 8 22.12 -27.51 9.80
N THR A 9 21.67 -27.27 8.58
CA THR A 9 20.97 -26.03 8.20
C THR A 9 19.71 -25.84 9.07
N LEU A 10 19.22 -24.60 9.18
CA LEU A 10 17.93 -24.30 9.80
C LEU A 10 16.82 -25.16 9.15
N TYR A 11 16.86 -25.28 7.82
CA TYR A 11 15.88 -26.07 7.08
C TYR A 11 15.94 -27.56 7.41
N GLU A 12 17.13 -28.18 7.43
CA GLU A 12 17.30 -29.58 7.85
C GLU A 12 16.87 -29.78 9.31
N TYR A 13 17.20 -28.84 10.20
CA TYR A 13 16.82 -28.93 11.61
C TYR A 13 15.29 -28.98 11.79
N TYR A 14 14.52 -28.14 11.10
CA TYR A 14 13.06 -28.16 11.22
C TYR A 14 12.38 -29.27 10.42
N SER A 15 13.01 -29.83 9.38
CA SER A 15 12.48 -30.95 8.58
C SER A 15 12.94 -32.35 9.03
N GLU A 16 13.90 -32.43 9.96
CA GLU A 16 14.41 -33.66 10.58
C GLU A 16 13.28 -34.59 11.08
N GLY A 17 13.31 -35.85 10.65
CA GLY A 17 12.30 -36.84 11.02
C GLY A 17 10.96 -36.68 10.28
N GLY A 18 10.94 -35.89 9.20
CA GLY A 18 9.81 -35.66 8.31
C GLY A 18 8.96 -34.46 8.71
N ILE A 19 8.46 -33.74 7.70
CA ILE A 19 7.55 -32.60 7.86
C ILE A 19 6.13 -33.12 8.12
N LYS A 20 5.50 -32.64 9.20
CA LYS A 20 4.23 -33.12 9.75
C LYS A 20 3.25 -31.99 10.03
N SER A 21 3.75 -30.82 10.42
CA SER A 21 2.97 -29.58 10.52
C SER A 21 3.75 -28.39 9.95
N SER A 22 3.01 -27.31 9.67
CA SER A 22 3.54 -26.04 9.16
C SER A 22 4.00 -25.18 10.35
N LEU A 23 3.90 -23.85 10.23
CA LEU A 23 4.07 -22.96 11.37
C LEU A 23 2.79 -22.86 12.22
N GLU A 24 2.94 -22.96 13.54
CA GLU A 24 1.88 -22.86 14.55
C GLU A 24 2.19 -21.71 15.52
N ALA A 25 1.15 -21.01 16.01
CA ALA A 25 1.31 -19.78 16.81
C ALA A 25 0.57 -19.78 18.18
N PRO A 26 0.79 -20.77 19.06
CA PRO A 26 0.23 -20.79 20.42
C PRO A 26 0.80 -19.67 21.31
N GLU A 27 0.17 -19.40 22.46
CA GLU A 27 0.59 -18.34 23.39
C GLU A 27 2.06 -18.44 23.85
N SER A 28 2.65 -19.63 23.85
CA SER A 28 4.04 -19.88 24.23
C SER A 28 5.08 -19.27 23.28
N GLY A 29 4.68 -18.81 22.10
CA GLY A 29 5.58 -18.51 20.98
C GLY A 29 5.41 -19.53 19.85
N PHE A 30 6.14 -19.34 18.76
CA PHE A 30 5.92 -20.10 17.53
C PHE A 30 6.55 -21.50 17.55
N LYS A 31 5.93 -22.42 16.82
CA LYS A 31 6.43 -23.77 16.57
C LYS A 31 6.44 -24.05 15.07
N LEU A 32 7.54 -24.55 14.53
CA LEU A 32 7.65 -25.02 13.16
C LEU A 32 7.86 -26.55 13.19
N ASN A 33 6.95 -27.30 12.57
CA ASN A 33 6.96 -28.77 12.63
C ASN A 33 7.00 -29.32 14.08
N GLY A 34 6.31 -28.65 15.01
CA GLY A 34 6.30 -28.94 16.45
C GLY A 34 7.53 -28.52 17.26
N LYS A 35 8.66 -28.20 16.62
CA LYS A 35 9.87 -27.66 17.28
C LYS A 35 9.72 -26.15 17.50
N ASP A 36 10.17 -25.64 18.65
CA ASP A 36 10.10 -24.20 18.94
C ASP A 36 10.98 -23.38 17.97
N ILE A 37 10.49 -22.21 17.59
CA ILE A 37 11.21 -21.24 16.73
C ILE A 37 11.01 -19.83 17.27
N THR A 38 11.96 -18.94 16.97
CA THR A 38 11.80 -17.49 17.12
C THR A 38 12.20 -16.85 15.80
N ILE A 39 11.27 -16.11 15.19
CA ILE A 39 11.43 -15.52 13.86
C ILE A 39 12.20 -14.21 13.97
N PHE A 40 13.31 -14.12 13.23
CA PHE A 40 14.11 -12.92 13.04
C PHE A 40 14.22 -12.65 11.53
N SER A 41 13.54 -11.61 11.06
CA SER A 41 13.24 -11.31 9.65
C SER A 41 13.75 -9.92 9.24
N GLY A 42 13.82 -9.62 7.93
CA GLY A 42 14.27 -8.31 7.39
C GLY A 42 14.37 -8.24 5.85
N ALA A 43 14.43 -7.02 5.28
CA ALA A 43 13.97 -6.74 3.90
C ALA A 43 14.99 -6.66 2.72
N ILE A 44 14.76 -7.45 1.63
CA ILE A 44 15.56 -7.56 0.37
C ILE A 44 14.70 -8.04 -0.83
N HIS A 45 14.50 -7.27 -1.91
CA HIS A 45 13.56 -7.73 -2.95
C HIS A 45 14.07 -8.74 -3.97
N TYR A 46 13.10 -9.37 -4.62
CA TYR A 46 13.17 -9.85 -6.00
C TYR A 46 12.79 -8.78 -7.05
N PHE A 47 11.53 -8.31 -7.17
CA PHE A 47 11.05 -7.40 -8.27
C PHE A 47 11.66 -5.99 -8.34
N ARG A 48 12.59 -5.73 -7.45
CA ARG A 48 12.92 -4.43 -6.87
C ARG A 48 14.47 -4.45 -6.56
N LEU A 49 15.19 -5.59 -6.72
CA LEU A 49 16.67 -5.68 -6.82
C LEU A 49 17.09 -6.52 -8.04
N HIS A 50 18.23 -6.23 -8.68
CA HIS A 50 18.69 -7.03 -9.83
C HIS A 50 19.02 -8.49 -9.43
N PRO A 51 18.55 -9.51 -10.18
CA PRO A 51 18.67 -10.93 -9.80
C PRO A 51 20.06 -11.43 -9.46
N ASN A 52 21.10 -10.85 -10.08
CA ASN A 52 22.49 -11.22 -9.81
C ASN A 52 22.92 -10.91 -8.36
N TYR A 53 22.20 -10.03 -7.65
CA TYR A 53 22.49 -9.67 -6.27
C TYR A 53 21.64 -10.38 -5.22
N TRP A 54 20.54 -11.06 -5.58
CA TRP A 54 19.63 -11.68 -4.60
C TRP A 54 20.39 -12.57 -3.60
N ARG A 55 21.20 -13.50 -4.10
CA ARG A 55 22.00 -14.42 -3.28
C ARG A 55 23.01 -13.70 -2.36
N ASP A 56 23.67 -12.65 -2.85
CA ASP A 56 24.62 -11.86 -2.05
C ASP A 56 23.93 -11.12 -0.89
N ARG A 57 22.73 -10.58 -1.14
CA ARG A 57 21.97 -9.88 -0.10
C ARG A 57 21.37 -10.88 0.89
N LEU A 58 20.77 -11.99 0.42
CA LEU A 58 20.23 -13.07 1.25
C LEU A 58 21.28 -13.62 2.23
N ARG A 59 22.46 -13.97 1.71
CA ARG A 59 23.62 -14.41 2.52
C ARG A 59 24.03 -13.41 3.60
N LYS A 60 23.84 -12.11 3.37
CA LYS A 60 24.16 -11.06 4.35
C LYS A 60 23.13 -10.97 5.48
N LEU A 61 21.84 -11.26 5.25
CA LEU A 61 20.88 -11.41 6.36
C LEU A 61 21.19 -12.64 7.19
N ARG A 62 21.48 -13.77 6.54
CA ARG A 62 21.85 -15.01 7.23
C ARG A 62 23.10 -14.81 8.09
N ALA A 63 24.11 -14.11 7.56
CA ALA A 63 25.31 -13.72 8.30
C ALA A 63 25.06 -12.68 9.42
N ALA A 64 24.00 -11.86 9.32
CA ALA A 64 23.56 -10.96 10.39
C ALA A 64 22.77 -11.67 11.51
N GLY A 65 22.55 -12.99 11.41
CA GLY A 65 21.84 -13.80 12.39
C GLY A 65 20.33 -13.93 12.14
N LEU A 66 19.80 -13.34 11.07
CA LEU A 66 18.41 -13.51 10.67
C LEU A 66 18.17 -14.93 10.13
N ASN A 67 16.93 -15.40 10.25
CA ASN A 67 16.48 -16.72 9.79
C ASN A 67 15.34 -16.66 8.77
N THR A 68 14.86 -15.44 8.43
CA THR A 68 13.70 -15.16 7.56
C THR A 68 13.95 -13.88 6.72
N VAL A 69 13.23 -13.64 5.60
CA VAL A 69 13.51 -12.51 4.65
C VAL A 69 12.29 -11.83 3.97
N GLU A 70 12.42 -10.51 3.68
CA GLU A 70 11.43 -9.44 3.32
C GLU A 70 11.90 -8.58 2.05
N THR A 71 11.66 -7.25 1.75
CA THR A 71 11.70 -6.71 0.31
C THR A 71 11.85 -5.14 -0.14
N ASN A 72 12.66 -4.66 -1.18
CA ASN A 72 12.71 -3.25 -1.91
C ASN A 72 13.75 -2.95 -3.17
N GLN A 73 13.80 -2.08 -4.30
CA GLN A 73 13.00 -1.19 -5.33
C GLN A 73 13.45 -0.78 -6.86
N THR A 74 12.57 -0.70 -7.97
CA THR A 74 12.46 0.20 -9.28
C THR A 74 11.54 -0.24 -10.57
N PHE A 75 11.47 0.42 -11.82
CA PHE A 75 10.41 0.42 -12.98
C PHE A 75 10.78 0.72 -14.53
N ASN A 76 9.83 0.58 -15.57
CA ASN A 76 9.66 1.34 -16.90
C ASN A 76 8.42 0.92 -17.85
N PHE A 77 8.08 1.62 -18.98
CA PHE A 77 6.89 1.41 -19.92
C PHE A 77 7.14 1.52 -21.48
N GLU A 78 6.16 1.18 -22.37
CA GLU A 78 6.17 1.26 -23.87
C GLU A 78 4.80 1.64 -24.54
N GLU A 79 4.78 1.92 -25.86
CA GLU A 79 3.76 2.70 -26.63
C GLU A 79 2.94 1.91 -27.70
N ASN A 80 1.87 2.54 -28.23
CA ASN A 80 1.53 2.64 -29.68
C ASN A 80 0.17 3.34 -29.91
N ASP A 81 0.15 4.52 -30.53
CA ASP A 81 -0.97 5.06 -31.32
C ASP A 81 -0.41 6.13 -32.30
N ALA A 82 -1.06 6.40 -33.44
CA ALA A 82 -0.42 7.15 -34.54
C ALA A 82 -1.33 8.17 -35.27
N GLY A 83 -1.01 9.46 -35.10
CA GLY A 83 -1.64 10.60 -35.78
C GLY A 83 -1.07 11.94 -35.32
N GLU A 84 -1.55 13.06 -35.90
CA GLU A 84 -1.37 14.39 -35.28
C GLU A 84 -2.45 14.58 -34.21
N HIS A 85 -2.03 14.89 -32.98
CA HIS A 85 -2.91 15.07 -31.83
C HIS A 85 -2.49 16.29 -30.99
N THR A 86 -3.46 17.08 -30.53
CA THR A 86 -3.23 18.05 -29.44
C THR A 86 -3.23 17.30 -28.10
N LEU A 87 -2.24 17.56 -27.25
CA LEU A 87 -2.07 16.89 -25.95
C LEU A 87 -2.10 17.91 -24.80
N ASP A 88 -3.25 18.07 -24.16
CA ASP A 88 -3.40 18.88 -22.95
C ASP A 88 -3.08 18.07 -21.69
N LEU A 89 -2.04 18.46 -20.94
CA LEU A 89 -1.60 17.73 -19.74
C LEU A 89 -2.02 18.42 -18.43
N LEU A 90 -3.12 17.96 -17.82
CA LEU A 90 -3.49 18.33 -16.46
C LEU A 90 -2.59 17.62 -15.43
N VAL A 91 -1.46 18.25 -15.09
CA VAL A 91 -0.51 17.70 -14.10
C VAL A 91 -0.97 18.00 -12.68
N GLU A 92 -1.69 17.06 -12.06
CA GLU A 92 -1.99 17.14 -10.62
C GLU A 92 -0.70 16.97 -9.79
N ASN A 93 -0.41 17.97 -8.96
CA ASN A 93 0.58 17.84 -7.89
C ASN A 93 0.02 16.94 -6.77
N CYS A 94 0.33 15.65 -6.74
CA CYS A 94 -0.23 14.68 -5.79
C CYS A 94 -0.01 14.95 -4.28
N GLY A 95 0.85 15.90 -3.88
CA GLY A 95 1.00 16.26 -2.46
C GLY A 95 2.15 17.22 -2.16
N ARG A 96 2.15 17.79 -0.95
CA ARG A 96 3.29 18.53 -0.38
C ARG A 96 3.51 18.09 1.06
N VAL A 97 4.76 18.16 1.50
CA VAL A 97 5.13 18.07 2.91
C VAL A 97 4.41 19.18 3.70
N ASN A 98 3.83 18.82 4.86
CA ASN A 98 3.03 19.71 5.71
C ASN A 98 3.66 19.95 7.10
N TYR A 99 4.90 19.52 7.31
CA TYR A 99 5.70 19.74 8.53
C TYR A 99 7.17 19.92 8.13
N GLY A 100 7.88 20.88 8.73
CA GLY A 100 9.28 21.14 8.38
C GLY A 100 9.72 22.56 8.68
N THR A 101 10.90 22.91 8.18
CA THR A 101 11.42 24.28 8.11
C THR A 101 10.76 25.05 6.96
N PRO A 102 10.84 26.40 6.92
CA PRO A 102 10.22 27.19 5.85
C PRO A 102 10.61 26.81 4.41
N LYS A 103 11.80 26.21 4.20
CA LYS A 103 12.25 25.78 2.86
C LYS A 103 11.52 24.54 2.35
N ASP A 104 11.12 23.65 3.26
CA ASP A 104 10.57 22.33 2.92
C ASP A 104 9.16 22.45 2.30
N PHE A 105 8.56 23.64 2.39
CA PHE A 105 7.30 24.02 1.75
C PHE A 105 7.47 24.60 0.32
N GLU A 106 8.67 24.90 -0.16
CA GLU A 106 8.92 25.48 -1.50
C GLU A 106 8.81 24.47 -2.66
N GLN A 107 8.00 23.41 -2.47
CA GLN A 107 7.88 22.28 -3.39
C GLN A 107 7.10 22.65 -4.67
N LYS A 108 7.86 22.84 -5.76
CA LYS A 108 7.37 22.89 -7.14
C LYS A 108 7.15 21.47 -7.67
N LYS A 109 6.02 21.25 -8.34
CA LYS A 109 5.65 20.00 -9.03
C LYS A 109 4.89 20.39 -10.30
N GLY A 110 5.09 19.65 -11.39
CA GLY A 110 4.68 20.03 -12.75
C GLY A 110 5.81 19.71 -13.74
N LEU A 111 5.59 19.95 -15.04
CA LEU A 111 6.64 19.85 -16.07
C LEU A 111 7.50 21.13 -16.04
N TRP A 112 8.35 21.27 -15.02
CA TRP A 112 9.16 22.49 -14.79
C TRP A 112 10.68 22.26 -14.78
N GLU A 113 11.13 21.00 -14.75
CA GLU A 113 12.55 20.63 -14.83
C GLU A 113 12.87 20.09 -16.23
N GLY A 114 13.67 20.84 -16.99
CA GLY A 114 14.11 20.46 -18.35
C GLY A 114 13.05 20.65 -19.44
N PRO A 115 13.39 20.30 -20.69
CA PRO A 115 12.44 20.32 -21.81
C PRO A 115 11.41 19.19 -21.71
N VAL A 116 10.21 19.44 -22.24
CA VAL A 116 9.25 18.37 -22.54
C VAL A 116 9.76 17.61 -23.75
N ILE A 117 9.88 16.28 -23.66
CA ILE A 117 10.41 15.42 -24.72
C ILE A 117 9.36 14.37 -25.08
N ILE A 118 9.06 14.25 -26.37
CA ILE A 118 8.24 13.19 -26.98
C ILE A 118 9.09 12.58 -28.10
N ASP A 119 9.14 11.26 -28.23
CA ASP A 119 9.95 10.53 -29.25
C ASP A 119 11.45 10.90 -29.30
N LYS A 120 12.01 11.38 -28.18
CA LYS A 120 13.38 11.94 -28.05
C LYS A 120 13.56 13.29 -28.78
N VAL A 121 12.46 13.91 -29.22
CA VAL A 121 12.38 15.27 -29.78
C VAL A 121 11.91 16.25 -28.70
N GLU A 122 12.68 17.30 -28.49
CA GLU A 122 12.32 18.42 -27.61
C GLU A 122 11.13 19.21 -28.18
N GLN A 123 10.10 19.40 -27.36
CA GLN A 123 8.87 20.10 -27.71
C GLN A 123 8.98 21.57 -27.31
N SER A 124 8.78 22.47 -28.27
CA SER A 124 8.90 23.92 -28.07
C SER A 124 7.56 24.64 -28.24
N GLY A 125 7.36 25.76 -27.54
CA GLY A 125 6.12 26.53 -27.58
C GLY A 125 5.05 26.11 -26.56
N TRP A 126 5.39 25.25 -25.59
CA TRP A 126 4.48 24.79 -24.54
C TRP A 126 4.11 25.91 -23.54
N GLU A 127 2.82 26.05 -23.22
CA GLU A 127 2.31 26.98 -22.19
C GLU A 127 1.96 26.25 -20.88
N ILE A 128 2.37 26.80 -19.72
CA ILE A 128 2.09 26.23 -18.40
C ILE A 128 1.14 27.14 -17.62
N THR A 129 -0.16 26.91 -17.74
CA THR A 129 -1.17 27.59 -16.91
C THR A 129 -1.31 26.92 -15.54
N ALA A 130 -0.93 27.62 -14.47
CA ALA A 130 -1.05 27.12 -13.11
C ALA A 130 -2.46 27.34 -12.53
N LEU A 131 -3.23 26.25 -12.38
CA LEU A 131 -4.48 26.24 -11.62
C LEU A 131 -4.18 26.40 -10.12
N GLN A 132 -4.13 27.64 -9.64
CA GLN A 132 -3.57 27.95 -8.31
C GLN A 132 -4.48 27.60 -7.14
N PHE A 133 -5.81 27.65 -7.32
CA PHE A 133 -6.83 27.45 -6.27
C PHE A 133 -6.60 28.23 -4.95
N LYS A 134 -5.84 29.33 -5.01
CA LYS A 134 -5.73 30.35 -3.95
C LYS A 134 -6.99 31.21 -3.94
N SER A 135 -7.37 31.77 -2.79
CA SER A 135 -8.59 32.58 -2.68
C SER A 135 -8.66 33.71 -3.70
N GLU A 136 -7.57 34.46 -3.87
CA GLU A 136 -7.47 35.54 -4.87
C GLU A 136 -7.53 35.06 -6.33
N TRP A 137 -7.20 33.80 -6.61
CA TRP A 137 -7.36 33.22 -7.94
C TRP A 137 -8.81 32.80 -8.16
N VAL A 138 -9.42 32.10 -7.19
CA VAL A 138 -10.82 31.65 -7.23
C VAL A 138 -11.79 32.83 -7.36
N LYS A 139 -11.59 33.90 -6.58
CA LYS A 139 -12.44 35.11 -6.58
C LYS A 139 -12.38 35.92 -7.88
N ARG A 140 -11.43 35.63 -8.78
CA ARG A 140 -11.32 36.26 -10.11
C ARG A 140 -11.89 35.41 -11.25
N LEU A 141 -12.45 34.24 -10.95
CA LEU A 141 -13.03 33.38 -11.98
C LEU A 141 -14.38 33.97 -12.44
N ASP A 142 -14.46 34.28 -13.73
CA ASP A 142 -15.65 34.75 -14.43
C ASP A 142 -16.10 33.70 -15.48
N GLY A 143 -16.81 34.12 -16.55
CA GLY A 143 -17.23 33.22 -17.62
C GLY A 143 -18.27 32.15 -17.26
N TRP A 144 -18.78 32.14 -16.02
CA TRP A 144 -19.75 31.17 -15.50
C TRP A 144 -20.98 31.01 -16.41
N LYS A 145 -21.27 29.77 -16.80
CA LYS A 145 -22.47 29.40 -17.57
C LYS A 145 -23.47 28.71 -16.65
N THR A 146 -24.68 29.26 -16.54
CA THR A 146 -25.79 28.59 -15.85
C THR A 146 -26.33 27.46 -16.72
N SER A 147 -26.45 26.25 -16.17
CA SER A 147 -27.20 25.15 -16.79
C SER A 147 -28.07 24.45 -15.77
N THR A 148 -29.24 23.95 -16.20
CA THR A 148 -30.15 23.13 -15.41
C THR A 148 -29.81 21.63 -15.47
N MET A 149 -28.99 21.23 -16.45
CA MET A 149 -28.39 19.90 -16.56
C MET A 149 -26.90 20.08 -16.80
N ILE A 150 -26.05 19.46 -15.97
CA ILE A 150 -24.61 19.46 -16.24
C ILE A 150 -24.32 18.35 -17.25
N GLU A 151 -24.49 18.67 -18.53
CA GLU A 151 -24.03 17.88 -19.67
C GLU A 151 -22.49 17.95 -19.75
N ALA A 152 -21.83 17.37 -18.75
CA ALA A 152 -20.38 17.21 -18.75
C ALA A 152 -20.00 16.05 -19.67
N GLU A 153 -19.30 16.37 -20.75
CA GLU A 153 -18.35 15.41 -21.33
C GLU A 153 -17.33 15.03 -20.24
N ASN A 154 -16.91 13.76 -20.22
CA ASN A 154 -16.11 13.20 -19.12
C ASN A 154 -14.71 13.84 -19.07
N GLY A 155 -14.50 14.79 -18.17
CA GLY A 155 -13.26 15.56 -18.05
C GLY A 155 -13.31 16.72 -17.05
N PRO A 156 -12.22 17.48 -16.91
CA PRO A 156 -12.08 18.47 -15.84
C PRO A 156 -13.07 19.64 -15.95
N ILE A 157 -13.91 19.82 -14.93
CA ILE A 157 -14.94 20.86 -14.86
C ILE A 157 -14.93 21.56 -13.51
N LEU A 158 -15.19 22.88 -13.54
CA LEU A 158 -15.39 23.69 -12.35
C LEU A 158 -16.88 24.02 -12.21
N VAL A 159 -17.52 23.48 -11.17
CA VAL A 159 -18.94 23.71 -10.88
C VAL A 159 -19.10 24.55 -9.62
N ARG A 160 -20.11 25.42 -9.58
CA ARG A 160 -20.35 26.38 -8.49
C ARG A 160 -21.84 26.42 -8.14
N GLY A 161 -22.12 26.49 -6.85
CA GLY A 161 -23.47 26.66 -6.30
C GLY A 161 -23.45 27.48 -5.01
N THR A 162 -24.62 27.77 -4.48
CA THR A 162 -24.80 28.54 -3.24
C THR A 162 -25.79 27.85 -2.32
N PHE A 163 -25.62 28.03 -1.02
CA PHE A 163 -26.48 27.47 0.02
C PHE A 163 -26.60 28.49 1.17
N GLU A 164 -27.66 28.39 1.97
CA GLU A 164 -27.88 29.29 3.10
C GLU A 164 -27.84 28.52 4.43
N ILE A 165 -27.28 29.15 5.48
CA ILE A 165 -27.25 28.63 6.85
C ILE A 165 -28.11 29.53 7.74
N GLU A 166 -29.15 28.96 8.34
CA GLU A 166 -29.91 29.62 9.41
C GLU A 166 -29.16 29.51 10.74
N GLY A 167 -28.90 30.63 11.41
CA GLY A 167 -28.22 30.65 12.72
C GLY A 167 -26.69 30.63 12.63
N GLU A 168 -26.03 30.20 13.70
CA GLU A 168 -24.56 30.09 13.77
C GLU A 168 -24.08 28.81 13.05
N PRO A 169 -23.09 28.90 12.14
CA PRO A 169 -22.51 27.72 11.49
C PRO A 169 -21.84 26.76 12.47
N ALA A 170 -21.91 25.47 12.16
CA ALA A 170 -21.26 24.39 12.89
C ALA A 170 -20.29 23.61 11.99
N ASP A 171 -19.40 22.83 12.61
CA ASP A 171 -18.50 21.91 11.92
C ASP A 171 -19.31 20.84 11.17
N THR A 172 -18.96 20.59 9.91
CA THR A 172 -19.72 19.69 9.03
C THR A 172 -18.82 18.97 8.03
N TRP A 173 -19.38 18.06 7.24
CA TRP A 173 -18.70 17.31 6.19
C TRP A 173 -19.49 17.38 4.89
N ILE A 174 -18.80 17.38 3.74
CA ILE A 174 -19.45 17.15 2.44
C ILE A 174 -19.21 15.71 2.00
N ASP A 175 -20.28 15.01 1.64
CA ASP A 175 -20.29 13.66 1.08
C ASP A 175 -19.81 13.67 -0.38
N MET A 176 -18.63 13.09 -0.59
CA MET A 176 -17.98 12.95 -1.87
C MET A 176 -18.18 11.55 -2.48
N SER A 177 -19.03 10.70 -1.91
CA SER A 177 -19.28 9.33 -2.40
C SER A 177 -19.89 9.27 -3.82
N LYS A 178 -20.53 10.36 -4.26
CA LYS A 178 -21.09 10.54 -5.62
C LYS A 178 -20.18 11.34 -6.57
N TRP A 179 -19.04 11.82 -6.09
CA TRP A 179 -18.09 12.64 -6.84
C TRP A 179 -16.89 11.78 -7.25
N GLY A 180 -16.18 12.17 -8.32
CA GLY A 180 -15.07 11.42 -8.90
C GLY A 180 -13.74 11.71 -8.22
N LYS A 181 -13.05 12.77 -8.65
CA LYS A 181 -11.77 13.21 -8.08
C LYS A 181 -11.64 14.72 -8.23
N GLY A 182 -11.12 15.40 -7.21
CA GLY A 182 -11.08 16.84 -7.31
C GLY A 182 -10.71 17.60 -6.05
N ILE A 183 -11.08 18.89 -6.05
CA ILE A 183 -10.88 19.86 -4.98
C ILE A 183 -12.23 20.45 -4.55
N VAL A 184 -12.46 20.52 -3.24
CA VAL A 184 -13.60 21.25 -2.64
C VAL A 184 -13.17 22.67 -2.29
N ILE A 185 -14.02 23.66 -2.57
CA ILE A 185 -13.80 25.07 -2.26
C ILE A 185 -15.08 25.62 -1.63
N ILE A 186 -14.96 26.32 -0.50
CA ILE A 186 -16.08 26.96 0.21
C ILE A 186 -15.74 28.43 0.45
N ASN A 187 -16.65 29.35 0.10
CA ASN A 187 -16.47 30.80 0.25
C ASN A 187 -15.13 31.33 -0.32
N GLY A 188 -14.65 30.71 -1.41
CA GLY A 188 -13.35 31.00 -2.00
C GLY A 188 -12.12 30.51 -1.21
N PHE A 189 -12.26 29.59 -0.25
CA PHE A 189 -11.17 28.90 0.44
C PHE A 189 -11.12 27.42 0.02
N ASN A 190 -9.92 26.92 -0.31
CA ASN A 190 -9.69 25.55 -0.75
C ASN A 190 -9.63 24.60 0.45
N MET A 191 -10.61 23.71 0.55
CA MET A 191 -10.79 22.75 1.67
C MET A 191 -9.97 21.46 1.49
N GLY A 192 -9.25 21.31 0.38
CA GLY A 192 -8.47 20.12 0.06
C GLY A 192 -9.15 19.21 -0.97
N ARG A 193 -8.70 17.96 -1.02
CA ARG A 193 -8.98 17.02 -2.12
C ARG A 193 -9.83 15.84 -1.72
N TYR A 194 -10.59 15.36 -2.70
CA TYR A 194 -11.34 14.12 -2.64
C TYR A 194 -10.95 13.20 -3.79
N PHE A 195 -11.15 11.90 -3.58
CA PHE A 195 -11.04 10.89 -4.62
C PHE A 195 -11.95 9.73 -4.24
N TYR A 196 -12.84 9.30 -5.14
CA TYR A 196 -13.85 8.27 -4.87
C TYR A 196 -13.25 6.91 -4.48
N LEU A 197 -11.99 6.64 -4.86
CA LEU A 197 -11.23 5.45 -4.44
C LEU A 197 -10.51 5.60 -3.09
N GLY A 198 -10.47 6.81 -2.53
CA GLY A 198 -9.83 7.08 -1.24
C GLY A 198 -10.54 6.41 -0.05
N PRO A 199 -9.83 6.22 1.09
CA PRO A 199 -10.41 5.65 2.30
C PRO A 199 -11.41 6.60 2.99
N THR A 200 -11.25 7.91 2.79
CA THR A 200 -12.18 8.95 3.26
C THR A 200 -13.15 9.29 2.14
N LYS A 201 -14.47 9.24 2.39
CA LYS A 201 -15.51 9.61 1.43
C LYS A 201 -16.10 11.00 1.70
N THR A 202 -15.66 11.69 2.74
CA THR A 202 -16.04 13.08 3.04
C THR A 202 -14.85 14.06 3.05
N ILE A 203 -15.11 15.33 2.78
CA ILE A 203 -14.23 16.44 3.15
C ILE A 203 -14.80 17.10 4.41
N PHE A 204 -13.94 17.40 5.40
CA PHE A 204 -14.31 18.16 6.60
C PHE A 204 -14.33 19.66 6.32
N ILE A 205 -15.37 20.35 6.77
CA ILE A 205 -15.58 21.79 6.61
C ILE A 205 -15.67 22.42 8.01
N PRO A 206 -14.61 23.09 8.48
CA PRO A 206 -14.64 23.79 9.76
C PRO A 206 -15.61 24.99 9.75
N ALA A 207 -16.38 25.16 10.83
CA ALA A 207 -17.34 26.24 11.01
C ALA A 207 -16.81 27.65 10.69
N PRO A 208 -15.54 28.03 11.03
CA PRO A 208 -15.02 29.37 10.75
C PRO A 208 -14.85 29.73 9.27
N PHE A 209 -15.03 28.79 8.34
CA PHE A 209 -15.06 29.07 6.90
C PHE A 209 -16.48 29.22 6.34
N LEU A 210 -17.50 29.06 7.18
CA LEU A 210 -18.91 29.22 6.84
C LEU A 210 -19.43 30.55 7.42
N HIS A 211 -20.47 31.09 6.79
CA HIS A 211 -21.16 32.31 7.21
C HIS A 211 -22.59 31.98 7.64
N SER A 212 -23.18 32.79 8.53
CA SER A 212 -24.64 32.83 8.68
C SER A 212 -25.24 33.49 7.43
N GLY A 213 -26.34 32.95 6.91
CA GLY A 213 -26.88 33.33 5.60
C GLY A 213 -26.13 32.70 4.42
N LEU A 214 -25.90 33.47 3.36
CA LEU A 214 -25.46 32.95 2.06
C LEU A 214 -23.98 32.51 2.05
N ASN A 215 -23.76 31.29 1.58
CA ASN A 215 -22.47 30.65 1.37
C ASN A 215 -22.30 30.18 -0.08
N GLU A 216 -21.06 30.09 -0.53
CA GLU A 216 -20.65 29.53 -1.82
C GLU A 216 -19.98 28.17 -1.66
N VAL A 217 -20.33 27.21 -2.51
CA VAL A 217 -19.59 25.97 -2.72
C VAL A 217 -19.16 25.84 -4.18
N MET A 218 -17.94 25.40 -4.40
CA MET A 218 -17.36 25.21 -5.72
C MET A 218 -16.50 23.95 -5.74
N MET A 219 -16.72 23.08 -6.73
CA MET A 219 -15.96 21.84 -6.90
C MET A 219 -15.19 21.90 -8.21
N PHE A 220 -13.88 21.62 -8.16
CA PHE A 220 -13.10 21.29 -9.35
C PHE A 220 -13.06 19.76 -9.46
N GLU A 221 -13.90 19.20 -10.31
CA GLU A 221 -14.04 17.75 -10.57
C GLU A 221 -13.24 17.37 -11.82
N TYR A 222 -12.68 16.16 -11.87
CA TYR A 222 -11.80 15.69 -12.94
C TYR A 222 -12.53 14.82 -13.98
N TYR A 223 -13.70 14.26 -13.62
CA TYR A 223 -14.45 13.31 -14.44
C TYR A 223 -15.88 13.79 -14.76
N ALA A 224 -16.82 13.57 -13.86
CA ALA A 224 -18.22 13.98 -13.99
C ALA A 224 -18.74 14.43 -12.62
N PRO A 225 -19.34 15.63 -12.51
CA PRO A 225 -19.77 16.18 -11.22
C PRO A 225 -21.06 15.53 -10.76
N ALA A 226 -21.25 15.41 -9.44
CA ALA A 226 -22.50 14.91 -8.90
C ALA A 226 -23.63 15.93 -9.12
N ALA A 227 -24.86 15.45 -9.32
CA ALA A 227 -26.05 16.30 -9.47
C ALA A 227 -26.45 17.04 -8.18
N GLU A 228 -25.83 16.74 -7.03
CA GLU A 228 -26.11 17.35 -5.74
C GLU A 228 -24.84 17.45 -4.88
N VAL A 229 -24.69 18.54 -4.13
CA VAL A 229 -23.75 18.64 -2.99
C VAL A 229 -24.51 18.22 -1.75
N LYS A 230 -24.00 17.23 -1.01
CA LYS A 230 -24.64 16.74 0.23
C LYS A 230 -23.75 17.00 1.44
N PHE A 231 -24.34 17.61 2.46
CA PHE A 231 -23.71 17.81 3.76
C PHE A 231 -24.14 16.72 4.74
N THR A 232 -23.27 16.42 5.72
CA THR A 232 -23.52 15.46 6.78
C THR A 232 -22.80 15.88 8.07
N ASP A 233 -23.30 15.40 9.19
CA ASP A 233 -22.85 15.58 10.57
C ASP A 233 -21.84 14.50 11.03
N VAL A 234 -21.51 13.52 10.18
CA VAL A 234 -20.55 12.46 10.48
C VAL A 234 -19.61 12.16 9.29
N PRO A 235 -18.34 11.79 9.52
CA PRO A 235 -17.43 11.43 8.44
C PRO A 235 -17.79 10.06 7.83
N ILE A 236 -18.01 10.02 6.51
CA ILE A 236 -18.20 8.76 5.78
C ILE A 236 -16.82 8.19 5.43
N LEU A 237 -16.54 6.99 5.92
CA LEU A 237 -15.34 6.23 5.59
C LEU A 237 -15.69 5.07 4.66
N HIS A 238 -14.68 4.59 3.93
CA HIS A 238 -14.75 3.40 3.09
C HIS A 238 -15.28 2.19 3.90
N PRO A 239 -16.18 1.36 3.33
CA PRO A 239 -16.75 0.23 4.05
C PRO A 239 -15.68 -0.72 4.57
N ARG A 240 -15.84 -1.14 5.83
CA ARG A 240 -14.96 -2.09 6.55
C ARG A 240 -15.32 -3.52 6.14
N ASP A 241 -14.93 -3.89 4.92
CA ASP A 241 -15.42 -5.12 4.30
C ASP A 241 -14.71 -6.38 4.83
N LYS A 242 -15.35 -7.05 5.79
CA LYS A 242 -14.90 -8.34 6.32
C LYS A 242 -15.21 -9.51 5.36
N GLU A 243 -16.21 -9.40 4.48
CA GLU A 243 -16.48 -10.45 3.48
C GLU A 243 -15.36 -10.50 2.45
N TYR A 244 -14.83 -9.35 2.03
CA TYR A 244 -13.65 -9.24 1.19
C TYR A 244 -12.43 -9.94 1.83
N LEU A 245 -12.17 -9.72 3.12
CA LEU A 245 -11.07 -10.42 3.82
C LEU A 245 -11.29 -11.95 3.85
N ARG A 246 -12.53 -12.42 4.09
CA ARG A 246 -12.84 -13.86 4.03
C ARG A 246 -12.70 -14.42 2.61
N PHE A 247 -13.05 -13.64 1.59
CA PHE A 247 -12.85 -13.99 0.19
C PHE A 247 -11.36 -14.14 -0.16
N ILE A 248 -10.48 -13.25 0.31
CA ILE A 248 -9.03 -13.40 0.14
C ILE A 248 -8.53 -14.70 0.78
N LYS A 249 -8.85 -14.93 2.07
CA LYS A 249 -8.46 -16.15 2.80
C LYS A 249 -8.97 -17.42 2.10
N LYS A 250 -10.25 -17.44 1.72
CA LYS A 250 -10.85 -18.56 0.99
C LYS A 250 -10.18 -18.79 -0.37
N THR A 251 -9.79 -17.74 -1.09
CA THR A 251 -9.09 -17.87 -2.38
C THR A 251 -7.66 -18.42 -2.21
N PHE A 252 -6.99 -18.13 -1.09
CA PHE A 252 -5.72 -18.76 -0.72
C PHE A 252 -5.90 -20.26 -0.43
N GLU A 253 -6.90 -20.60 0.39
CA GLU A 253 -7.23 -21.99 0.75
C GLU A 253 -7.66 -22.82 -0.48
N GLU A 254 -8.51 -22.29 -1.35
CA GLU A 254 -8.96 -22.95 -2.59
C GLU A 254 -7.84 -23.15 -3.62
N ASN A 255 -6.78 -22.34 -3.58
CA ASN A 255 -5.57 -22.53 -4.39
C ASN A 255 -4.52 -23.43 -3.72
N GLY A 256 -4.78 -23.97 -2.51
CA GLY A 256 -3.89 -24.93 -1.83
C GLY A 256 -2.75 -24.30 -1.02
N LEU A 257 -2.93 -23.05 -0.55
CA LEU A 257 -2.10 -22.51 0.52
C LEU A 257 -2.51 -23.10 1.88
N GLU A 258 -1.53 -23.67 2.58
CA GLU A 258 -1.65 -24.54 3.75
C GLU A 258 -0.56 -24.13 4.77
N GLY A 259 -0.77 -23.00 5.43
CA GLY A 259 0.19 -22.42 6.37
C GLY A 259 -0.45 -21.40 7.30
N LEU A 260 0.38 -20.70 8.07
CA LEU A 260 -0.12 -19.68 8.99
C LEU A 260 -0.54 -18.43 8.21
N PHE A 261 -1.85 -18.20 8.13
CA PHE A 261 -2.38 -16.91 7.68
C PHE A 261 -2.22 -15.86 8.78
N THR A 262 -1.84 -14.64 8.38
CA THR A 262 -1.64 -13.49 9.25
C THR A 262 -2.35 -12.23 8.72
N THR A 263 -2.62 -11.27 9.61
CA THR A 263 -2.96 -9.88 9.27
C THR A 263 -2.02 -8.94 10.00
N CYS A 264 -1.82 -7.72 9.52
CA CYS A 264 -0.86 -6.77 10.09
C CYS A 264 -1.46 -5.36 10.17
N ASP A 265 -1.55 -4.85 11.41
CA ASP A 265 -2.25 -3.61 11.78
C ASP A 265 -1.52 -2.92 12.95
N THR A 266 -1.77 -1.64 13.22
CA THR A 266 -1.28 -0.95 14.43
C THR A 266 -2.28 -1.14 15.59
N PRO A 267 -2.05 -2.08 16.54
CA PRO A 267 -3.14 -2.63 17.36
C PRO A 267 -3.77 -1.61 18.32
N GLY A 268 -2.97 -0.70 18.87
CA GLY A 268 -3.42 0.37 19.76
C GLY A 268 -4.12 1.54 19.05
N SER A 269 -4.24 1.52 17.73
CA SER A 269 -4.83 2.61 16.93
C SER A 269 -6.00 2.14 16.06
N VAL A 270 -5.93 0.95 15.46
CA VAL A 270 -7.00 0.40 14.59
C VAL A 270 -7.67 -0.87 15.13
N GLY A 271 -7.25 -1.37 16.31
CA GLY A 271 -7.86 -2.55 16.92
C GLY A 271 -7.77 -3.78 16.00
N ASP A 272 -8.90 -4.47 15.81
CA ASP A 272 -9.06 -5.64 14.94
C ASP A 272 -9.66 -5.30 13.56
N ILE A 273 -9.71 -4.02 13.16
CA ILE A 273 -10.43 -3.57 11.95
C ILE A 273 -9.91 -4.24 10.67
N GLY A 274 -8.60 -4.47 10.53
CA GLY A 274 -8.00 -5.19 9.39
C GLY A 274 -7.94 -6.72 9.53
N SER A 275 -8.31 -7.28 10.70
CA SER A 275 -8.10 -8.69 11.05
C SER A 275 -9.31 -9.62 10.76
N LEU A 276 -9.13 -10.94 10.90
CA LEU A 276 -10.19 -11.95 10.97
C LEU A 276 -10.01 -12.80 12.24
N PRO A 277 -11.09 -13.22 12.94
CA PRO A 277 -10.96 -13.97 14.20
C PRO A 277 -10.21 -15.30 14.08
N ASP A 278 -10.26 -15.96 12.92
CA ASP A 278 -9.59 -17.23 12.60
C ASP A 278 -8.17 -17.05 12.03
N VAL A 279 -7.67 -15.82 11.93
CA VAL A 279 -6.34 -15.45 11.41
C VAL A 279 -5.48 -14.89 12.55
N LEU A 280 -4.16 -15.12 12.54
CA LEU A 280 -3.27 -14.52 13.53
C LEU A 280 -3.13 -13.02 13.24
N GLN A 281 -3.41 -12.15 14.21
CA GLN A 281 -3.12 -10.73 14.08
C GLN A 281 -1.66 -10.46 14.46
N THR A 282 -1.03 -9.50 13.79
CA THR A 282 0.36 -9.08 14.03
C THR A 282 0.45 -7.56 14.07
N ALA A 283 1.47 -7.02 14.72
CA ALA A 283 1.63 -5.59 14.93
C ALA A 283 2.56 -4.92 13.91
N THR A 284 2.23 -3.70 13.51
CA THR A 284 3.12 -2.76 12.81
C THR A 284 3.24 -1.43 13.55
N PHE A 285 4.47 -0.99 13.84
CA PHE A 285 4.77 0.28 14.57
C PHE A 285 6.25 0.70 14.54
N SER A 286 6.52 2.00 14.74
CA SER A 286 7.86 2.55 15.09
C SER A 286 8.07 2.81 16.58
N LYS A 287 6.99 3.00 17.34
CA LYS A 287 7.01 3.57 18.71
C LYS A 287 6.12 2.78 19.66
N ASP A 288 6.36 3.00 20.97
CA ASP A 288 5.57 2.49 22.09
C ASP A 288 5.31 0.97 22.05
N PRO A 289 6.36 0.13 21.86
CA PRO A 289 6.22 -1.31 21.65
C PRO A 289 5.45 -2.02 22.77
N GLU A 290 5.65 -1.60 24.02
CA GLU A 290 4.97 -2.19 25.17
C GLU A 290 3.46 -1.90 25.12
N PHE A 291 3.04 -0.69 24.72
CA PHE A 291 1.62 -0.37 24.54
C PHE A 291 1.01 -1.16 23.38
N GLN A 292 1.68 -1.21 22.23
CA GLN A 292 1.18 -1.90 21.03
C GLN A 292 1.07 -3.42 21.24
N LEU A 293 2.04 -4.04 21.92
CA LEU A 293 2.01 -5.48 22.24
C LEU A 293 0.96 -5.82 23.32
N GLN A 294 0.75 -4.94 24.30
CA GLN A 294 -0.34 -5.12 25.29
C GLN A 294 -1.72 -4.88 24.67
N ALA A 295 -1.83 -4.05 23.63
CA ALA A 295 -3.04 -3.95 22.81
C ALA A 295 -3.26 -5.24 22.00
N LEU A 296 -2.23 -5.74 21.30
CA LEU A 296 -2.32 -6.99 20.53
C LEU A 296 -2.75 -8.18 21.41
N LYS A 297 -2.17 -8.34 22.62
CA LYS A 297 -2.55 -9.42 23.54
C LYS A 297 -4.00 -9.33 24.04
N LYS A 298 -4.60 -8.13 24.08
CA LYS A 298 -6.03 -7.96 24.42
C LYS A 298 -6.96 -8.32 23.26
N LEU A 299 -6.55 -8.09 22.02
CA LEU A 299 -7.32 -8.42 20.82
C LEU A 299 -7.33 -9.94 20.56
N GLN A 300 -6.20 -10.61 20.79
CA GLN A 300 -6.05 -12.05 20.59
C GLN A 300 -5.40 -12.75 21.81
N PRO A 301 -6.16 -12.94 22.91
CA PRO A 301 -5.67 -13.74 24.03
C PRO A 301 -5.35 -15.18 23.59
N ASN A 302 -4.34 -15.78 24.23
CA ASN A 302 -3.87 -17.15 24.00
C ASN A 302 -3.19 -17.42 22.63
N ARG A 303 -2.76 -16.38 21.89
CA ARG A 303 -1.95 -16.47 20.66
C ARG A 303 -0.57 -15.84 20.82
N ALA A 304 0.39 -16.24 19.97
CA ALA A 304 1.74 -15.64 19.93
C ALA A 304 1.71 -14.14 19.58
N LEU A 305 2.70 -13.37 20.06
CA LEU A 305 2.84 -11.95 19.73
C LEU A 305 3.98 -11.73 18.73
N MET A 306 3.63 -11.25 17.54
CA MET A 306 4.57 -10.94 16.47
C MET A 306 4.47 -9.46 16.08
N VAL A 307 5.61 -8.78 16.08
CA VAL A 307 5.78 -7.50 15.38
C VAL A 307 6.22 -7.84 13.96
N MET A 308 5.29 -7.77 13.02
CA MET A 308 5.47 -8.10 11.60
C MET A 308 6.04 -6.92 10.79
N GLU A 309 6.03 -5.72 11.37
CA GLU A 309 6.86 -4.61 10.92
C GLU A 309 7.27 -3.75 12.13
N TYR A 310 8.51 -3.88 12.60
CA TYR A 310 9.11 -2.85 13.44
C TYR A 310 9.85 -1.84 12.55
N TRP A 311 9.46 -0.57 12.64
CA TRP A 311 9.96 0.48 11.75
C TRP A 311 11.24 1.13 12.29
N SER A 312 12.39 0.64 11.81
CA SER A 312 13.75 1.07 12.23
C SER A 312 14.32 2.26 11.43
N GLY A 313 13.71 2.62 10.31
CA GLY A 313 14.05 3.73 9.42
C GLY A 313 12.79 4.32 8.77
N TRP A 314 12.96 5.05 7.67
CA TRP A 314 11.86 5.52 6.82
C TRP A 314 12.33 5.65 5.36
N TYR A 315 11.40 5.92 4.44
CA TYR A 315 11.73 6.24 3.04
C TYR A 315 11.96 7.74 2.84
N ASP A 316 12.84 8.09 1.91
CA ASP A 316 13.09 9.48 1.52
C ASP A 316 12.15 9.94 0.40
N HIS A 317 11.86 11.24 0.37
CA HIS A 317 11.33 11.90 -0.83
C HIS A 317 12.41 12.72 -1.53
N TRP A 318 12.21 12.96 -2.84
CA TRP A 318 13.07 13.87 -3.60
C TRP A 318 13.10 15.26 -2.95
N LEU A 319 14.31 15.71 -2.61
CA LEU A 319 14.69 16.98 -1.97
C LEU A 319 14.54 17.05 -0.43
N ASP A 320 14.16 15.97 0.25
CA ASP A 320 14.27 15.89 1.72
C ASP A 320 15.74 15.67 2.15
N GLU A 321 16.09 15.97 3.41
CA GLU A 321 17.32 15.46 4.03
C GLU A 321 17.15 13.97 4.35
N ASN A 322 18.10 13.12 3.93
CA ASN A 322 18.02 11.65 4.08
C ASN A 322 17.66 11.23 5.52
N HIS A 323 16.65 10.36 5.67
CA HIS A 323 16.16 9.84 6.95
C HIS A 323 17.20 8.96 7.65
N GLN A 324 18.04 9.58 8.49
CA GLN A 324 19.01 8.88 9.32
C GLN A 324 18.42 8.56 10.71
N THR A 325 17.90 7.34 10.88
CA THR A 325 17.78 6.78 12.24
C THR A 325 19.19 6.58 12.80
N GLY A 326 19.58 7.46 13.72
CA GLY A 326 20.86 7.34 14.42
C GLY A 326 20.98 5.97 15.10
N LEU A 327 22.19 5.39 15.11
CA LEU A 327 22.43 4.04 15.61
C LEU A 327 21.92 3.80 17.04
N SER A 328 21.88 4.81 17.91
CA SER A 328 21.29 4.70 19.25
C SER A 328 19.77 4.40 19.24
N ASN A 329 19.06 4.81 18.19
CA ASN A 329 17.61 4.62 18.08
C ASN A 329 17.27 3.30 17.35
N ALA A 330 18.18 2.81 16.50
CA ALA A 330 18.10 1.49 15.88
C ALA A 330 18.64 0.36 16.79
N VAL A 331 19.55 0.68 17.73
CA VAL A 331 20.03 -0.22 18.77
C VAL A 331 19.01 -0.31 19.91
N PHE A 332 18.72 -1.53 20.35
CA PHE A 332 17.70 -1.85 21.33
C PHE A 332 17.94 -1.24 22.73
N HIS A 333 17.44 -0.02 22.95
CA HIS A 333 17.32 0.55 24.30
C HIS A 333 16.21 -0.09 25.15
N SER A 334 15.38 -0.98 24.59
CA SER A 334 14.38 -1.75 25.36
C SER A 334 14.69 -3.26 25.38
N PRO A 335 15.30 -3.78 26.45
CA PRO A 335 15.48 -5.21 26.66
C PRO A 335 14.17 -6.03 26.69
N SER A 336 12.99 -5.40 26.87
CA SER A 336 11.68 -6.09 26.91
C SER A 336 11.18 -6.58 25.55
N LEU A 337 11.82 -6.19 24.44
CA LEU A 337 11.54 -6.74 23.11
C LEU A 337 12.30 -8.05 22.86
N ILE A 338 13.52 -8.20 23.38
CA ILE A 338 14.40 -9.36 23.12
C ILE A 338 14.38 -10.39 24.27
N ARG A 339 14.09 -9.99 25.52
CA ARG A 339 14.20 -10.86 26.71
C ARG A 339 12.87 -11.45 27.20
N CYS A 340 11.79 -11.32 26.44
CA CYS A 340 10.48 -11.86 26.79
C CYS A 340 10.12 -13.04 25.87
N PRO A 341 9.91 -14.25 26.41
CA PRO A 341 9.38 -15.37 25.62
C PRO A 341 8.06 -15.00 24.93
N GLY A 342 7.88 -15.44 23.68
CA GLY A 342 6.66 -15.17 22.90
C GLY A 342 6.50 -13.74 22.39
N ARG A 343 7.59 -12.97 22.26
CA ARG A 343 7.64 -11.68 21.54
C ARG A 343 8.68 -11.73 20.42
N GLU A 344 8.23 -11.55 19.18
CA GLU A 344 9.09 -11.69 17.99
C GLU A 344 9.06 -10.41 17.16
N VAL A 345 10.18 -10.09 16.49
CA VAL A 345 10.47 -8.75 15.95
C VAL A 345 11.06 -8.81 14.55
N ASP A 346 10.30 -8.35 13.56
CA ASP A 346 10.71 -8.17 12.15
C ASP A 346 11.22 -6.73 11.90
N PHE A 347 12.29 -6.56 11.12
CA PHE A 347 12.89 -5.26 10.79
C PHE A 347 12.47 -4.75 9.38
N GLN A 348 11.37 -4.00 9.37
CA GLN A 348 10.86 -3.04 8.37
C GLN A 348 10.81 -3.36 6.85
N PHE A 349 9.56 -3.47 6.37
CA PHE A 349 8.99 -3.08 5.05
C PHE A 349 9.51 -3.69 3.72
N PRO A 350 8.58 -4.01 2.77
CA PRO A 350 7.24 -4.57 2.99
C PRO A 350 6.85 -5.68 1.97
N ARG A 351 6.73 -6.94 2.43
CA ARG A 351 6.47 -8.30 1.86
C ARG A 351 5.95 -8.60 0.42
N TYR A 352 5.73 -7.63 -0.45
CA TYR A 352 4.73 -7.73 -1.53
C TYR A 352 5.09 -8.60 -2.75
N ILE A 353 4.02 -9.16 -3.34
CA ILE A 353 3.95 -9.56 -4.76
C ILE A 353 3.01 -8.56 -5.48
N PRO A 354 3.51 -7.79 -6.47
CA PRO A 354 2.81 -6.64 -7.03
C PRO A 354 1.95 -7.02 -8.23
N TRP A 355 0.62 -7.00 -8.05
CA TRP A 355 -0.31 -7.33 -9.12
C TRP A 355 -0.09 -6.47 -10.37
N ASN A 356 0.22 -5.17 -10.23
CA ASN A 356 0.49 -4.30 -11.38
C ASN A 356 1.77 -4.59 -12.19
N LEU A 357 2.73 -5.38 -11.66
CA LEU A 357 3.86 -5.89 -12.47
C LEU A 357 3.65 -7.33 -12.94
N HIS A 358 2.89 -8.15 -12.19
CA HIS A 358 2.59 -9.52 -12.57
C HIS A 358 1.42 -9.65 -13.55
N GLU A 359 0.53 -8.65 -13.64
CA GLU A 359 -0.50 -8.50 -14.67
C GLU A 359 -0.51 -7.05 -15.22
N PRO A 360 0.55 -6.63 -15.94
CA PRO A 360 0.71 -5.24 -16.40
C PRO A 360 -0.34 -4.85 -17.47
N ARG A 361 -0.83 -5.83 -18.24
CA ARG A 361 -2.03 -5.71 -19.09
C ARG A 361 -3.03 -6.79 -18.70
N LYS A 362 -4.33 -6.50 -18.81
CA LYS A 362 -5.43 -7.38 -18.37
C LYS A 362 -5.40 -8.71 -19.14
N GLY A 363 -5.04 -9.80 -18.47
CA GLY A 363 -4.90 -11.15 -19.01
C GLY A 363 -3.48 -11.56 -19.41
N GLU A 364 -2.51 -10.65 -19.37
CA GLU A 364 -1.10 -10.92 -19.69
C GLU A 364 -0.30 -11.04 -18.40
N PHE A 365 0.14 -12.26 -18.05
CA PHE A 365 0.86 -12.54 -16.81
C PHE A 365 2.37 -12.75 -17.02
N ASP A 366 3.18 -12.25 -16.09
CA ASP A 366 4.64 -12.47 -16.08
C ASP A 366 5.15 -12.93 -14.70
N PHE A 367 5.91 -14.02 -14.69
CA PHE A 367 6.53 -14.63 -13.51
C PHE A 367 8.00 -15.03 -13.77
N GLY A 368 8.71 -14.32 -14.66
CA GLY A 368 10.11 -14.59 -14.99
C GLY A 368 10.41 -15.01 -16.43
N ASN A 369 9.39 -15.10 -17.28
CA ASN A 369 9.49 -15.67 -18.63
C ASN A 369 8.87 -14.79 -19.74
N GLY A 370 8.40 -13.60 -19.41
CA GLY A 370 7.92 -12.60 -20.36
C GLY A 370 9.05 -11.87 -21.11
N GLU A 371 8.69 -11.15 -22.16
CA GLU A 371 9.65 -10.46 -23.05
C GLU A 371 10.13 -9.11 -22.47
N SER A 372 9.46 -8.59 -21.43
CA SER A 372 9.84 -7.34 -20.77
C SER A 372 11.21 -7.43 -20.10
N PHE A 373 11.98 -6.34 -20.14
CA PHE A 373 13.23 -6.23 -19.38
C PHE A 373 13.03 -6.36 -17.85
N LEU A 374 11.79 -6.13 -17.36
CA LEU A 374 11.38 -6.38 -15.97
C LEU A 374 11.21 -7.86 -15.66
N SER A 375 10.95 -8.72 -16.64
CA SER A 375 10.55 -10.12 -16.42
C SER A 375 11.51 -10.88 -15.53
N LYS A 376 12.83 -10.76 -15.79
CA LYS A 376 13.89 -11.38 -14.97
C LYS A 376 13.82 -11.01 -13.47
N PHE A 377 13.22 -9.88 -13.12
CA PHE A 377 13.01 -9.46 -11.73
C PHE A 377 11.74 -10.07 -11.12
N LEU A 378 10.79 -10.56 -11.93
CA LEU A 378 9.48 -11.12 -11.53
C LEU A 378 9.52 -12.64 -11.27
N ASP A 379 10.68 -13.28 -11.36
CA ASP A 379 10.89 -14.69 -11.01
C ASP A 379 10.89 -14.90 -9.49
N VAL A 380 9.70 -14.78 -8.89
CA VAL A 380 9.44 -14.98 -7.45
C VAL A 380 9.81 -16.41 -7.02
N ARG A 381 9.66 -17.41 -7.90
CA ARG A 381 9.98 -18.82 -7.63
C ARG A 381 11.46 -19.00 -7.37
N ARG A 382 12.31 -18.46 -8.25
CA ARG A 382 13.77 -18.49 -8.09
C ARG A 382 14.23 -17.70 -6.88
N PHE A 383 13.60 -16.57 -6.55
CA PHE A 383 13.95 -15.83 -5.34
C PHE A 383 13.70 -16.67 -4.08
N ILE A 384 12.49 -17.24 -3.93
CA ILE A 384 12.12 -18.06 -2.76
C ILE A 384 13.02 -19.31 -2.65
N LYS A 385 13.36 -19.95 -3.77
CA LYS A 385 14.34 -21.05 -3.80
C LYS A 385 15.76 -20.57 -3.43
N THR A 386 16.19 -19.40 -3.90
CA THR A 386 17.49 -18.84 -3.52
C THR A 386 17.53 -18.47 -2.03
N ALA A 387 16.40 -18.08 -1.42
CA ALA A 387 16.31 -17.89 0.03
C ALA A 387 16.45 -19.22 0.79
N GLN A 388 15.78 -20.28 0.34
CA GLN A 388 15.91 -21.63 0.92
C GLN A 388 17.36 -22.16 0.80
N GLU A 389 18.01 -21.96 -0.34
CA GLU A 389 19.42 -22.34 -0.58
C GLU A 389 20.43 -21.56 0.29
N GLU A 390 20.10 -20.35 0.71
CA GLU A 390 20.90 -19.53 1.65
C GLU A 390 20.40 -19.66 3.11
N ASP A 391 19.67 -20.75 3.39
CA ASP A 391 19.19 -21.18 4.72
C ASP A 391 18.21 -20.21 5.41
N LEU A 392 17.30 -19.60 4.65
CA LEU A 392 16.28 -18.69 5.13
C LEU A 392 14.86 -19.25 4.90
N LEU A 393 14.00 -19.07 5.91
CA LEU A 393 12.56 -19.23 5.79
C LEU A 393 11.94 -17.98 5.14
N VAL A 394 10.70 -18.09 4.66
CA VAL A 394 10.06 -17.03 3.86
C VAL A 394 8.67 -16.69 4.38
N ILE A 395 8.38 -15.38 4.43
CA ILE A 395 7.05 -14.81 4.63
C ILE A 395 6.61 -14.20 3.30
N ILE A 396 5.40 -14.49 2.82
CA ILE A 396 4.86 -13.90 1.59
C ILE A 396 3.64 -13.02 1.86
N ARG A 397 3.47 -11.96 1.07
CA ARG A 397 2.24 -11.16 1.01
C ARG A 397 1.80 -11.03 -0.45
N PRO A 398 1.04 -12.01 -0.98
CA PRO A 398 0.82 -12.16 -2.43
C PRO A 398 -0.04 -11.05 -3.07
N GLY A 399 -0.58 -10.12 -2.28
CA GLY A 399 -1.42 -9.01 -2.75
C GLY A 399 -2.88 -9.18 -2.32
N PRO A 400 -3.87 -8.62 -3.04
CA PRO A 400 -3.71 -7.77 -4.22
C PRO A 400 -3.22 -6.35 -3.88
N TYR A 401 -3.43 -5.90 -2.63
CA TYR A 401 -3.15 -4.52 -2.21
C TYR A 401 -1.80 -4.39 -1.49
N ILE A 402 -0.96 -3.53 -2.07
CA ILE A 402 0.23 -2.92 -1.48
C ILE A 402 -0.20 -1.64 -0.74
N CYS A 403 0.43 -1.32 0.38
CA CYS A 403 0.19 -0.05 1.09
C CYS A 403 0.76 1.15 0.28
N THR A 404 0.77 2.35 0.85
CA THR A 404 1.05 3.63 0.18
C THR A 404 2.45 3.77 -0.44
N GLU A 405 3.32 2.79 -0.30
CA GLU A 405 4.73 2.78 -0.73
C GLU A 405 4.90 2.28 -2.18
N TRP A 406 3.81 2.27 -2.96
CA TRP A 406 3.77 1.87 -4.37
C TRP A 406 2.58 2.50 -5.11
N GLU A 407 2.71 2.64 -6.44
CA GLU A 407 1.67 3.20 -7.31
C GLU A 407 0.34 2.44 -7.18
N PHE A 408 -0.75 3.20 -7.01
CA PHE A 408 -2.13 2.71 -6.83
C PHE A 408 -2.28 1.57 -5.80
N GLY A 409 -1.35 1.47 -4.84
CA GLY A 409 -1.32 0.36 -3.88
C GLY A 409 -1.16 -1.00 -4.57
N GLY A 410 -0.32 -1.11 -5.60
CA GLY A 410 0.01 -2.37 -6.28
C GLY A 410 -1.08 -2.92 -7.19
N LEU A 411 -2.25 -2.27 -7.22
CA LEU A 411 -3.36 -2.62 -8.08
C LEU A 411 -3.05 -2.19 -9.53
N PRO A 412 -3.36 -3.03 -10.55
CA PRO A 412 -3.16 -2.64 -11.94
C PRO A 412 -4.05 -1.44 -12.34
N SER A 413 -3.45 -0.45 -13.00
CA SER A 413 -4.16 0.77 -13.44
C SER A 413 -5.29 0.47 -14.44
N TRP A 414 -5.24 -0.64 -15.18
CA TRP A 414 -6.33 -1.05 -16.08
C TRP A 414 -7.63 -1.42 -15.35
N LEU A 415 -7.63 -1.64 -14.03
CA LEU A 415 -8.86 -1.77 -13.23
C LEU A 415 -9.73 -0.51 -13.34
N LEU A 416 -9.09 0.67 -13.43
CA LEU A 416 -9.74 1.98 -13.52
C LEU A 416 -10.51 2.21 -14.84
N ARG A 417 -10.34 1.31 -15.83
CA ARG A 417 -11.13 1.35 -17.08
C ARG A 417 -12.58 0.86 -16.88
N THR A 418 -12.91 0.28 -15.72
CA THR A 418 -14.28 -0.04 -15.33
C THR A 418 -14.84 1.09 -14.47
N PRO A 419 -15.87 1.84 -14.92
CA PRO A 419 -16.48 2.89 -14.12
C PRO A 419 -17.02 2.38 -12.78
N ASN A 420 -16.93 3.22 -11.73
CA ASN A 420 -17.47 2.97 -10.40
C ASN A 420 -16.93 1.74 -9.64
N VAL A 421 -15.85 1.10 -10.10
CA VAL A 421 -15.23 -0.04 -9.39
C VAL A 421 -14.81 0.32 -7.96
N SER A 422 -15.23 -0.49 -6.99
CA SER A 422 -14.94 -0.32 -5.57
C SER A 422 -13.82 -1.27 -5.13
N VAL A 423 -12.57 -0.85 -5.36
CA VAL A 423 -11.38 -1.64 -4.99
C VAL A 423 -11.31 -1.91 -3.49
N ARG A 424 -10.68 -3.04 -3.10
CA ARG A 424 -10.59 -3.52 -1.71
C ARG A 424 -11.96 -3.74 -1.03
N THR A 425 -12.98 -4.11 -1.80
CA THR A 425 -14.30 -4.55 -1.30
C THR A 425 -14.77 -5.80 -2.03
N SER A 426 -15.91 -6.34 -1.60
CA SER A 426 -16.65 -7.45 -2.22
C SER A 426 -17.38 -7.05 -3.51
N ASP A 427 -16.95 -5.96 -4.16
CA ASP A 427 -17.32 -5.60 -5.53
C ASP A 427 -17.15 -6.83 -6.44
N PRO A 428 -18.19 -7.27 -7.18
CA PRO A 428 -18.11 -8.48 -7.99
C PRO A 428 -17.03 -8.46 -9.07
N TYR A 429 -16.78 -7.30 -9.70
CA TYR A 429 -15.73 -7.16 -10.70
C TYR A 429 -14.35 -7.16 -10.04
N PHE A 430 -14.17 -6.43 -8.94
CA PHE A 430 -12.89 -6.42 -8.23
C PHE A 430 -12.54 -7.81 -7.71
N THR A 431 -13.48 -8.52 -7.09
CA THR A 431 -13.27 -9.88 -6.57
C THR A 431 -13.04 -10.91 -7.68
N GLU A 432 -13.78 -10.86 -8.80
CA GLU A 432 -13.49 -11.67 -10.00
C GLU A 432 -12.03 -11.48 -10.45
N ARG A 433 -11.61 -10.22 -10.59
CA ARG A 433 -10.25 -9.88 -11.05
C ARG A 433 -9.17 -10.31 -10.06
N VAL A 434 -9.40 -10.14 -8.76
CA VAL A 434 -8.49 -10.63 -7.70
C VAL A 434 -8.41 -12.16 -7.71
N LYS A 435 -9.51 -12.87 -7.96
CA LYS A 435 -9.47 -14.33 -8.09
C LYS A 435 -8.61 -14.75 -9.29
N ILE A 436 -8.81 -14.14 -10.45
CA ILE A 436 -8.04 -14.44 -11.67
C ILE A 436 -6.53 -14.20 -11.46
N TYR A 437 -6.16 -13.15 -10.72
CA TYR A 437 -4.77 -12.92 -10.33
C TYR A 437 -4.20 -14.05 -9.46
N PHE A 438 -4.91 -14.45 -8.42
CA PHE A 438 -4.46 -15.52 -7.53
C PHE A 438 -4.46 -16.90 -8.19
N ASP A 439 -5.41 -17.19 -9.06
CA ASP A 439 -5.45 -18.44 -9.84
C ASP A 439 -4.25 -18.58 -10.80
N ASN A 440 -3.55 -17.47 -11.12
CA ASN A 440 -2.30 -17.47 -11.89
C ASN A 440 -1.05 -17.42 -11.00
N LEU A 441 -1.07 -16.63 -9.92
CA LEU A 441 0.07 -16.45 -9.01
C LEU A 441 0.28 -17.62 -8.05
N LEU A 442 -0.78 -18.11 -7.40
CA LEU A 442 -0.64 -19.06 -6.29
C LEU A 442 -0.10 -20.45 -6.74
N PRO A 443 -0.39 -20.95 -7.95
CA PRO A 443 0.34 -22.08 -8.53
C PRO A 443 1.86 -21.89 -8.62
N GLN A 444 2.36 -20.64 -8.60
CA GLN A 444 3.79 -20.33 -8.54
C GLN A 444 4.36 -20.40 -7.12
N LEU A 445 3.57 -20.62 -6.07
CA LEU A 445 4.00 -20.53 -4.67
C LEU A 445 3.66 -21.77 -3.84
N VAL A 446 2.64 -22.53 -4.23
CA VAL A 446 2.04 -23.61 -3.42
C VAL A 446 3.02 -24.75 -3.10
N ASP A 447 3.87 -25.17 -4.04
CA ASP A 447 4.90 -26.19 -3.81
C ASP A 447 6.09 -25.68 -2.99
N LEU A 448 6.22 -24.35 -2.81
CA LEU A 448 7.30 -23.71 -2.06
C LEU A 448 6.96 -23.50 -0.58
N GLN A 449 5.84 -24.06 -0.11
CA GLN A 449 5.44 -24.04 1.30
C GLN A 449 6.21 -25.06 2.13
N PHE A 450 6.47 -24.75 3.40
CA PHE A 450 7.19 -25.63 4.32
C PHE A 450 6.54 -27.02 4.41
N ILE A 451 5.21 -27.08 4.56
CA ILE A 451 4.44 -28.35 4.58
C ILE A 451 4.60 -29.19 3.30
N LYS A 452 5.07 -28.59 2.18
CA LYS A 452 5.27 -29.25 0.88
C LYS A 452 6.75 -29.33 0.44
N GLY A 453 7.69 -28.91 1.31
CA GLY A 453 9.14 -29.05 1.10
C GLY A 453 9.90 -27.77 0.68
N GLY A 454 9.23 -26.62 0.62
CA GLY A 454 9.86 -25.31 0.38
C GLY A 454 10.09 -24.49 1.65
N SER A 455 10.38 -23.19 1.53
CA SER A 455 10.73 -22.30 2.65
C SER A 455 9.60 -21.42 3.21
N ILE A 456 8.43 -21.35 2.56
CA ILE A 456 7.35 -20.42 2.98
C ILE A 456 6.66 -20.94 4.24
N ILE A 457 6.65 -20.14 5.30
CA ILE A 457 6.07 -20.45 6.62
C ILE A 457 4.85 -19.61 6.99
N ILE A 458 4.73 -18.39 6.45
CA ILE A 458 3.64 -17.45 6.74
C ILE A 458 3.13 -16.82 5.43
N VAL A 459 1.81 -16.60 5.38
CA VAL A 459 1.12 -15.83 4.33
C VAL A 459 0.37 -14.66 4.98
N GLN A 460 0.39 -13.48 4.36
CA GLN A 460 -0.19 -12.23 4.89
C GLN A 460 -0.90 -11.38 3.83
#